data_AF-A0A8N4EYE2-F1
#
_entry.id   AF-A0A8N4EYE2-F1
#
_cell.length_a   1.000
_cell.length_b   1.000
_cell.length_c   1.000
_cell.angle_alpha   90.00
_cell.angle_beta   90.00
_cell.angle_gamma   90.00
#
_symmetry.space_group_name_H-M   'P 1'
#
loop_
_entity.id
_entity.type
_entity.pdbx_description
1 polymer ?
#
loop_
_entity_poly.entity_id
_entity_poly.type
_entity_poly.pdbx_seq_one_letter_code
_entity_poly.pdbx_strand_id
1 'polypeptide(L)'
;MYPDYDFSAVRAHLFFREEEWENFRQIYDTYLFEAAREWAIVHGGSSLLENMTNAIDEVVKLNECEIYSYNPDFDGDPFLEKGAIWSFNFFFYNRKLKCVVSFQCCCISNLAVDGFLADEMYNEEEDDLLMDMDM
;
A
#
# COMPACT_ATOMS: atom_id res chain seq x y z
N MET A 1 9.33 6.62 -0.51
CA MET A 1 8.32 7.17 0.40
C MET A 1 8.92 7.46 1.76
N TYR A 2 9.66 6.55 2.37
CA TYR A 2 10.27 6.74 3.69
C TYR A 2 11.80 6.97 3.60
N PRO A 3 12.30 8.20 3.71
CA PRO A 3 13.74 8.48 3.58
C PRO A 3 14.56 8.04 4.80
N ASP A 4 13.90 7.94 5.97
CA ASP A 4 14.54 7.65 7.25
C ASP A 4 14.56 6.14 7.58
N TYR A 5 13.87 5.32 6.79
CA TYR A 5 13.86 3.87 6.95
C TYR A 5 14.99 3.22 6.14
N ASP A 6 15.81 2.42 6.82
CA ASP A 6 16.94 1.73 6.21
C ASP A 6 16.50 0.47 5.44
N PHE A 7 16.16 0.66 4.16
CA PHE A 7 15.89 -0.44 3.24
C PHE A 7 17.13 -1.28 2.88
N SER A 8 18.35 -0.92 3.32
CA SER A 8 19.55 -1.71 3.02
C SER A 8 19.60 -3.04 3.79
N ALA A 9 18.97 -3.09 4.98
CA ALA A 9 18.78 -4.32 5.75
C ALA A 9 17.69 -5.21 5.15
N VAL A 10 16.71 -4.61 4.46
CA VAL A 10 15.67 -5.32 3.73
C VAL A 10 16.29 -5.95 2.49
N ARG A 11 16.33 -7.28 2.47
CA ARG A 11 16.69 -8.02 1.26
C ARG A 11 15.55 -7.89 0.25
N ALA A 12 15.51 -6.80 -0.51
CA ALA A 12 14.45 -6.48 -1.46
C ALA A 12 14.11 -7.67 -2.39
N HIS A 13 15.11 -8.46 -2.79
CA HIS A 13 14.91 -9.68 -3.60
C HIS A 13 14.10 -10.80 -2.94
N LEU A 14 13.90 -10.77 -1.62
CA LEU A 14 13.07 -11.72 -0.88
C LEU A 14 11.60 -11.29 -0.84
N PHE A 15 11.32 -10.00 -0.99
CA PHE A 15 9.98 -9.42 -0.78
C PHE A 15 9.34 -8.89 -2.04
N PHE A 16 10.16 -8.55 -3.04
CA PHE A 16 9.69 -8.22 -4.36
C PHE A 16 9.49 -9.49 -5.19
N ARG A 17 8.27 -9.66 -5.69
CA ARG A 17 7.93 -10.69 -6.67
C ARG A 17 7.52 -10.00 -7.97
N GLU A 18 8.06 -10.45 -9.09
CA GLU A 18 7.58 -10.03 -10.40
C GLU A 18 6.20 -10.63 -10.65
N GLU A 19 5.30 -9.81 -11.17
CA GLU A 19 3.89 -10.15 -11.34
C GLU A 19 3.45 -10.02 -12.78
N GLU A 20 2.57 -10.93 -13.19
CA GLU A 20 1.84 -10.76 -14.44
C GLU A 20 0.61 -9.87 -14.23
N TRP A 21 0.21 -9.18 -15.30
CA TRP A 21 -0.98 -8.33 -15.30
C TRP A 21 -2.24 -9.06 -14.82
N GLU A 22 -2.41 -10.33 -15.22
CA GLU A 22 -3.56 -11.13 -14.81
C GLU A 22 -3.59 -11.41 -13.31
N ASN A 23 -2.42 -11.58 -12.67
CA ASN A 23 -2.37 -11.75 -11.22
C ASN A 23 -2.74 -10.46 -10.48
N PHE A 24 -2.24 -9.31 -10.94
CA PHE A 24 -2.67 -8.00 -10.44
C PHE A 24 -4.18 -7.84 -10.57
N ARG A 25 -4.74 -8.16 -11.74
CA ARG A 25 -6.18 -8.06 -12.00
C ARG A 25 -7.00 -8.98 -11.09
N GLN A 26 -6.56 -10.21 -10.88
CA GLN A 26 -7.23 -11.14 -9.98
C GLN A 26 -7.24 -10.63 -8.53
N ILE A 27 -6.13 -10.07 -8.06
CA ILE A 27 -6.02 -9.46 -6.73
C ILE A 27 -6.95 -8.24 -6.65
N TYR A 28 -6.94 -7.38 -7.66
CA TYR A 28 -7.86 -6.25 -7.76
C TYR A 28 -9.33 -6.72 -7.66
N ASP A 29 -9.75 -7.67 -8.50
CA ASP A 29 -11.14 -8.14 -8.56
C ASP A 29 -11.57 -8.82 -7.24
N THR A 30 -10.63 -9.41 -6.51
CA THR A 30 -10.91 -10.08 -5.23
C THR A 30 -11.03 -9.09 -4.08
N TYR A 31 -10.05 -8.19 -3.92
CA TYR A 31 -9.94 -7.34 -2.74
C TYR A 31 -10.64 -5.98 -2.90
N LEU A 32 -10.68 -5.44 -4.12
CA LEU A 32 -11.32 -4.15 -4.40
C LEU A 32 -12.73 -4.28 -4.99
N PHE A 33 -13.34 -5.47 -4.94
CA PHE A 33 -14.70 -5.71 -5.46
C PHE A 33 -15.73 -4.71 -4.93
N GLU A 34 -15.81 -4.55 -3.61
CA GLU A 34 -16.76 -3.64 -2.96
C GLU A 34 -16.48 -2.18 -3.34
N ALA A 35 -15.21 -1.77 -3.34
CA ALA A 35 -14.80 -0.43 -3.74
C ALA A 35 -15.15 -0.14 -5.22
N ALA A 36 -14.93 -1.10 -6.10
CA ALA A 36 -15.27 -1.00 -7.52
C ALA A 36 -16.80 -0.92 -7.72
N ARG A 37 -17.58 -1.66 -6.92
CA ARG A 37 -19.04 -1.59 -6.94
C ARG A 37 -19.55 -0.21 -6.51
N GLU A 38 -19.06 0.31 -5.39
CA GLU A 38 -19.43 1.64 -4.91
C GLU A 38 -19.03 2.74 -5.90
N TRP A 39 -17.84 2.63 -6.49
CA TRP A 39 -17.40 3.54 -7.55
C TRP A 39 -18.39 3.57 -8.72
N ALA A 40 -18.81 2.41 -9.21
CA ALA A 40 -19.74 2.30 -10.32
C ALA A 40 -21.11 2.94 -10.00
N ILE A 41 -21.60 2.82 -8.76
CA ILE A 41 -22.84 3.48 -8.33
C ILE A 41 -22.70 5.01 -8.39
N VAL A 42 -21.60 5.55 -7.87
CA VAL A 42 -21.37 7.00 -7.79
C VAL A 42 -21.08 7.61 -9.17
N HIS A 43 -20.35 6.89 -10.03
CA HIS A 43 -19.85 7.38 -11.31
C HIS A 43 -20.60 6.80 -12.52
N GLY A 44 -21.87 6.41 -12.35
CA GLY A 44 -22.76 6.07 -13.46
C GLY A 44 -22.35 4.84 -14.28
N GLY A 45 -21.77 3.82 -13.64
CA GLY A 45 -21.36 2.57 -14.26
C GLY A 45 -19.95 2.56 -14.84
N SER A 46 -19.15 3.61 -14.61
CA SER A 46 -17.73 3.58 -15.00
C SER A 46 -16.93 2.56 -14.18
N SER A 47 -15.93 1.95 -14.80
CA SER A 47 -15.05 0.97 -14.15
C SER A 47 -13.91 1.67 -13.40
N LEU A 48 -13.82 1.42 -12.09
CA LEU A 48 -12.69 1.89 -11.29
C LEU A 48 -11.36 1.35 -11.83
N LEU A 49 -11.34 0.09 -12.26
CA LEU A 49 -10.14 -0.56 -12.81
C LEU A 49 -9.65 0.21 -14.04
N GLU A 50 -10.53 0.48 -15.00
CA GLU A 50 -10.17 1.17 -16.24
C GLU A 50 -9.65 2.59 -15.97
N ASN A 51 -10.31 3.33 -15.07
CA ASN A 51 -9.88 4.68 -14.70
C ASN A 51 -8.50 4.67 -14.06
N MET A 52 -8.27 3.74 -13.12
CA MET A 52 -6.99 3.57 -12.45
C MET A 52 -5.89 3.18 -13.45
N THR A 53 -6.14 2.21 -14.33
CA THR A 53 -5.15 1.77 -15.33
C THR A 53 -4.81 2.85 -16.32
N ASN A 54 -5.79 3.66 -16.73
CA ASN A 54 -5.55 4.78 -17.63
C ASN A 54 -4.68 5.84 -16.95
N ALA A 55 -4.96 6.16 -15.68
CA ALA A 55 -4.13 7.10 -14.91
C ALA A 55 -2.69 6.61 -14.75
N ILE A 56 -2.48 5.31 -14.52
CA ILE A 56 -1.13 4.72 -14.46
C ILE A 56 -0.46 4.76 -15.85
N ASP A 57 -1.18 4.39 -16.92
CA ASP A 57 -0.65 4.36 -18.29
C ASP A 57 -0.21 5.74 -18.80
N GLU A 58 -0.93 6.80 -18.41
CA GLU A 58 -0.54 8.17 -18.71
C GLU A 58 0.86 8.51 -18.20
N VAL A 59 1.22 8.04 -16.99
CA VAL A 59 2.48 8.35 -16.30
C VAL A 59 3.61 7.42 -16.72
N VAL A 60 3.37 6.10 -16.73
CA VAL A 60 4.45 5.10 -16.89
C VAL A 60 4.34 4.26 -18.15
N LYS A 61 3.31 4.43 -19.00
CA LYS A 61 3.09 3.55 -20.18
C LYS A 61 3.02 2.09 -19.75
N LEU A 62 1.86 1.68 -19.24
CA LEU A 62 1.64 0.42 -18.55
C LEU A 62 2.05 -0.80 -19.37
N ASN A 63 1.84 -0.76 -20.70
CA ASN A 63 2.25 -1.83 -21.62
C ASN A 63 3.77 -2.04 -21.72
N GLU A 64 4.57 -1.08 -21.26
CA GLU A 64 6.03 -1.16 -21.21
C GLU A 64 6.57 -1.29 -19.77
N CYS A 65 5.70 -1.56 -18.80
CA CYS A 65 6.06 -1.68 -17.40
C CYS A 65 6.33 -3.12 -16.98
N GLU A 66 7.31 -3.29 -16.10
CA GLU A 66 7.48 -4.47 -15.26
C GLU A 66 6.66 -4.24 -13.97
N ILE A 67 5.85 -5.23 -13.57
CA ILE A 67 4.99 -5.13 -12.39
C ILE A 67 5.63 -5.94 -11.27
N TYR A 68 5.70 -5.34 -10.08
CA TYR A 68 6.20 -6.01 -8.90
C TYR A 68 5.19 -5.90 -7.76
N SER A 69 5.03 -6.96 -6.99
CA SER A 69 4.40 -6.90 -5.68
C SER A 69 5.46 -6.85 -4.59
N TYR A 70 5.19 -6.11 -3.53
CA TYR A 70 5.99 -6.06 -2.31
C TYR A 70 5.19 -6.61 -1.14
N ASN A 71 5.67 -7.70 -0.55
CA ASN A 71 5.06 -8.30 0.62
C ASN A 71 6.11 -8.40 1.75
N PRO A 72 6.17 -7.42 2.66
CA PRO A 72 7.11 -7.46 3.77
C PRO A 72 6.73 -8.56 4.76
N ASP A 73 7.71 -9.29 5.30
CA ASP A 73 7.52 -10.30 6.35
C ASP A 73 7.91 -9.77 7.75
N PHE A 74 8.32 -8.51 7.84
CA PHE A 74 8.91 -7.92 9.03
C PHE A 74 8.02 -6.84 9.63
N ASP A 75 7.72 -6.96 10.93
CA ASP A 75 6.81 -6.07 11.67
C ASP A 75 7.27 -4.60 11.74
N GLY A 76 8.54 -4.30 11.49
CA GLY A 76 9.05 -2.93 11.43
C GLY A 76 9.07 -2.30 10.03
N ASP A 77 8.59 -3.00 9.00
CA ASP A 77 8.56 -2.45 7.64
C ASP A 77 7.43 -1.41 7.47
N PRO A 78 7.72 -0.22 6.92
CA PRO A 78 6.74 0.87 6.82
C PRO A 78 5.66 0.64 5.76
N PHE A 79 5.77 -0.41 4.94
CA PHE A 79 4.72 -0.87 4.03
C PHE A 79 3.86 -2.00 4.62
N LEU A 80 4.17 -2.45 5.83
CA LEU A 80 3.33 -3.36 6.58
C LEU A 80 2.29 -2.56 7.37
N GLU A 81 1.06 -2.55 6.87
CA GLU A 81 -0.05 -1.87 7.54
C GLU A 81 -0.53 -2.67 8.76
N LYS A 82 -0.09 -2.28 9.97
CA LYS A 82 -0.42 -2.97 11.22
C LYS A 82 -1.93 -2.98 11.45
N GLY A 83 -2.51 -4.16 11.66
CA GLY A 83 -3.95 -4.31 11.91
C GLY A 83 -4.83 -4.28 10.65
N ALA A 84 -4.25 -4.22 9.45
CA ALA A 84 -5.00 -4.41 8.22
C ALA A 84 -5.47 -5.86 8.08
N ILE A 85 -6.72 -6.05 7.64
CA ILE A 85 -7.30 -7.34 7.28
C ILE A 85 -6.55 -7.91 6.06
N TRP A 86 -6.25 -7.04 5.12
CA TRP A 86 -5.39 -7.29 3.98
C TRP A 86 -4.70 -6.00 3.57
N SER A 87 -3.52 -6.12 2.99
CA SER A 87 -2.81 -5.04 2.31
C SER A 87 -2.07 -5.62 1.11
N PHE A 88 -1.89 -4.81 0.08
CA PHE A 88 -1.01 -5.13 -1.02
C PHE A 88 -0.31 -3.87 -1.50
N ASN A 89 0.92 -4.06 -1.98
CA ASN A 89 1.77 -3.01 -2.49
C ASN A 89 2.26 -3.41 -3.87
N PHE A 90 1.80 -2.73 -4.91
CA PHE A 90 2.26 -2.93 -6.29
C PHE A 90 3.15 -1.78 -6.74
N PHE A 91 4.13 -2.11 -7.58
CA PHE A 91 5.02 -1.15 -8.21
C PHE A 91 5.01 -1.40 -9.71
N PHE A 92 4.69 -0.36 -10.47
CA PHE A 92 4.75 -0.34 -11.93
C PHE A 92 6.01 0.40 -12.35
N TYR A 93 6.99 -0.32 -12.89
CA TYR A 93 8.28 0.24 -13.24
C TYR A 93 8.49 0.27 -14.75
N ASN A 94 8.67 1.47 -15.30
CA ASN A 94 9.10 1.64 -16.67
C ASN A 94 10.61 1.95 -16.73
N ARG A 95 11.38 1.00 -17.25
CA ARG A 95 12.86 1.11 -17.37
C ARG A 95 13.32 2.20 -18.33
N LYS A 96 12.56 2.47 -19.39
CA LYS A 96 12.92 3.50 -20.38
C LYS A 96 12.73 4.90 -19.80
N LEU A 97 11.63 5.10 -19.08
CA LEU A 97 11.31 6.38 -18.42
C LEU A 97 12.05 6.57 -17.09
N LYS A 98 12.59 5.49 -16.51
CA LYS A 98 13.15 5.45 -15.15
C LYS A 98 12.13 5.97 -14.11
N CYS A 99 10.87 5.62 -14.33
CA CYS A 99 9.74 6.08 -13.52
C CYS A 99 9.06 4.87 -12.87
N VAL A 100 8.71 5.02 -11.59
CA VAL A 100 8.03 4.00 -10.79
C VAL A 100 6.75 4.62 -10.23
N VAL A 101 5.64 3.92 -10.40
CA VAL A 101 4.36 4.23 -9.72
C VAL A 101 4.11 3.17 -8.66
N SER A 102 3.91 3.58 -7.42
CA SER A 102 3.46 2.71 -6.33
C SER A 102 1.95 2.78 -6.20
N PHE A 103 1.29 1.63 -6.16
CA PHE A 103 -0.14 1.49 -5.89
C PHE A 103 -0.33 0.61 -4.67
N GLN A 104 -0.94 1.19 -3.63
CA GLN A 104 -1.04 0.56 -2.32
C GLN A 104 -2.48 0.65 -1.86
N CYS A 105 -3.01 -0.45 -1.38
CA CYS A 105 -4.34 -0.50 -0.79
C CYS A 105 -4.32 -1.44 0.41
N CYS A 106 -5.12 -1.09 1.40
CA CYS A 106 -5.38 -1.92 2.56
C CYS A 106 -6.86 -1.87 2.92
N CYS A 107 -7.29 -2.83 3.73
CA CYS A 107 -8.58 -2.77 4.40
C CYS A 107 -8.35 -2.88 5.89
N ILE A 108 -8.88 -1.92 6.63
CA ILE A 108 -8.81 -1.86 8.07
C ILE A 108 -10.20 -2.11 8.62
N SER A 109 -10.28 -2.87 9.72
CA SER A 109 -11.54 -3.04 10.44
C SER A 109 -11.86 -1.76 11.20
N ASN A 110 -13.06 -1.22 11.01
CA ASN A 110 -13.53 -0.08 11.82
C ASN A 110 -13.58 -0.40 13.32
N LEU A 111 -13.67 -1.69 13.70
CA LEU A 111 -13.57 -2.11 15.10
C LEU A 111 -12.15 -2.00 15.66
N ALA A 112 -11.13 -2.12 14.80
CA ALA A 112 -9.73 -1.97 15.17
C ALA A 112 -9.33 -0.51 15.26
N VAL A 113 -9.90 0.37 14.41
CA VAL A 113 -9.63 1.82 14.43
C VAL A 113 -9.96 2.43 15.80
N ASP A 114 -11.08 2.03 16.42
CA ASP A 114 -11.43 2.47 17.79
C ASP A 114 -10.43 1.98 18.85
N GLY A 115 -9.73 0.87 18.61
CA GLY A 115 -8.69 0.34 19.50
C GLY A 115 -7.30 0.94 19.27
N PHE A 116 -6.94 1.23 18.02
CA PHE A 116 -5.66 1.85 17.64
C PHE A 116 -5.60 3.34 18.01
N LEU A 117 -6.69 4.09 17.82
CA LEU A 117 -6.77 5.48 18.29
C LEU A 117 -6.67 5.57 19.82
N ALA A 118 -7.15 4.55 20.54
CA ALA A 118 -6.95 4.47 21.98
C ALA A 118 -5.48 4.19 22.34
N ASP A 119 -4.80 3.32 21.59
CA ASP A 119 -3.39 2.95 21.83
C ASP A 119 -2.40 4.07 21.45
N GLU A 120 -2.66 4.85 20.39
CA GLU A 120 -1.88 6.05 20.06
C GLU A 120 -1.99 7.12 21.17
N MET A 121 -3.17 7.28 21.78
CA MET A 121 -3.34 8.18 22.93
C MET A 121 -2.57 7.72 24.18
N TYR A 122 -2.36 6.42 24.39
CA TYR A 122 -1.56 5.91 25.51
C TYR A 122 -0.05 5.96 25.26
N ASN A 123 0.39 5.87 23.99
CA ASN A 123 1.81 5.94 23.66
C ASN A 123 2.34 7.39 23.63
N GLU A 124 1.51 8.39 23.28
CA GLU A 124 1.90 9.81 23.41
C GLU A 124 2.08 10.23 24.87
N GLU A 125 1.32 9.67 25.81
CA GLU A 125 1.43 10.02 27.24
C GLU A 125 2.68 9.43 27.93
N GLU A 126 3.23 8.30 27.47
CA GLU A 126 4.45 7.72 28.07
C GLU A 126 5.75 8.43 27.62
N ASP A 127 5.83 8.93 26.39
CA ASP A 127 7.01 9.67 25.90
C ASP A 127 7.14 11.05 26.57
N ASP A 128 6.02 11.70 26.92
CA ASP A 128 6.03 12.98 27.65
C ASP A 128 6.39 12.84 29.14
N LEU A 129 6.25 11.66 29.74
CA LEU A 129 6.54 11.42 31.16
C LEU A 129 8.02 11.10 31.46
N LEU A 130 8.83 10.80 30.44
CA LEU A 130 10.26 10.52 30.59
C LEU A 130 11.17 11.74 30.39
N MET A 131 10.62 12.88 29.97
CA MET A 131 11.38 14.10 29.66
C MET A 131 11.67 15.00 30.87
N ASP A 132 11.13 14.70 32.07
CA ASP A 132 11.19 15.60 33.24
C ASP A 132 11.95 15.00 34.45
N MET A 133 12.83 14.01 34.23
CA MET A 133 13.64 13.39 35.28
C MET A 133 15.14 13.72 35.24
N ASP A 134 15.53 14.88 34.69
CA ASP A 134 16.88 15.42 34.89
C ASP A 134 16.83 16.92 35.24
N MET A 135 16.71 17.22 36.54
CA MET A 135 17.21 18.47 37.15
C MET A 135 17.61 18.27 38.62
#